data_AF-A0A1E3ABD7-F1
#
_entry.id   AF-A0A1E3ABD7-F1
#
_cell.length_a   1.000
_cell.length_b   1.000
_cell.length_c   1.000
_cell.angle_alpha   90.00
_cell.angle_beta   90.00
_cell.angle_gamma   90.00
#
_symmetry.space_group_name_H-M   'P 1'
#
loop_
_entity.id
_entity.type
_entity.pdbx_description
1 polymer ?
#
loop_
_entity_poly.entity_id
_entity_poly.type
_entity_poly.pdbx_seq_one_letter_code
_entity_poly.pdbx_strand_id
1 'polypeptide(L)'
;MDFSTVGGELCTETAGGYGKSSVKLVAADRNRHKGKSRYWGSVLFYKHIILGTTVLLILIPLLGLGGMIYKYSRLMEDYQGLLHRTYSLYEAEAVENRRKISEAGRKISLEISGWNDRVGKIPFKVNTDDWNYILVNDWNPLPAAFKPQLDVLDDGHQVDYRIVDDLVKMLSDAKEEGMDLLVCSAYRSYERQADLFGSSIEELMDQGLTYIDAYYKTREQYAVVSYSEHHTGLAVDIVGKSHQMLDERQGRTKEAMWLAENCARYGFILRYPKGKKNVTGIEYESWHFRYVGKEAAEFIDENDLTFEEFLKTAEADQKNMAHPVPD
;
A
#
# COMPACT_ATOMS: atom_id res chain seq x y z
N MET A 1 41.80 44.23 31.34
CA MET A 1 42.89 44.92 32.07
C MET A 1 44.17 44.51 31.39
N ASP A 2 44.77 45.48 30.73
CA ASP A 2 46.07 45.43 30.06
C ASP A 2 47.18 45.52 31.12
N PHE A 3 48.29 44.80 30.94
CA PHE A 3 49.56 45.10 31.61
C PHE A 3 50.73 44.59 30.75
N SER A 4 51.17 45.51 29.90
CA SER A 4 52.48 45.61 29.29
C SER A 4 53.64 45.68 30.30
N THR A 5 54.71 44.94 29.99
CA THR A 5 56.13 45.36 29.92
C THR A 5 56.73 46.21 31.04
N VAL A 6 57.82 45.74 31.67
CA VAL A 6 59.07 46.49 32.00
C VAL A 6 60.17 45.43 32.26
N GLY A 7 61.27 45.34 31.51
CA GLY A 7 62.53 46.09 31.68
C GLY A 7 63.61 45.16 32.27
N GLY A 8 64.90 45.25 31.99
CA GLY A 8 65.68 46.21 31.23
C GLY A 8 67.08 45.65 30.93
N GLU A 9 67.76 46.33 30.02
CA GLU A 9 69.19 46.17 29.70
C GLU A 9 70.06 46.61 30.88
N LEU A 10 71.28 46.06 31.00
CA LEU A 10 72.50 46.88 31.08
C LEU A 10 73.79 46.05 30.98
N CYS A 11 74.68 46.57 30.13
CA CYS A 11 76.07 46.19 29.89
C CYS A 11 76.99 46.41 31.11
N THR A 12 78.19 45.80 31.07
CA THR A 12 79.52 46.46 31.22
C THR A 12 80.65 45.39 31.18
N GLU A 13 81.56 45.51 30.20
CA GLU A 13 83.00 45.87 30.33
C GLU A 13 83.91 44.77 30.94
N THR A 14 84.72 44.05 30.14
CA THR A 14 86.09 44.35 29.61
C THR A 14 87.24 44.38 30.63
N ALA A 15 88.20 43.47 30.45
CA ALA A 15 89.67 43.56 30.58
C ALA A 15 90.19 42.15 30.89
N GLY A 16 91.25 41.57 30.33
CA GLY A 16 92.43 42.02 29.58
C GLY A 16 93.48 40.91 29.76
N GLY A 17 94.50 40.84 28.90
CA GLY A 17 95.71 40.04 29.19
C GLY A 17 96.21 39.13 28.07
N TYR A 18 97.13 39.67 27.27
CA TYR A 18 97.98 38.98 26.31
C TYR A 18 98.96 38.00 26.99
N GLY A 19 99.23 36.87 26.34
CA GLY A 19 100.33 35.96 26.72
C GLY A 19 100.54 34.83 25.70
N LYS A 20 101.23 35.13 24.60
CA LYS A 20 101.80 34.13 23.69
C LYS A 20 103.00 33.45 24.37
N SER A 21 102.98 32.13 24.48
CA SER A 21 104.21 31.32 24.57
C SER A 21 104.06 30.09 23.70
N SER A 22 104.95 30.01 22.73
CA SER A 22 105.13 28.94 21.76
C SER A 22 106.05 27.86 22.33
N VAL A 23 105.57 26.62 22.42
CA VAL A 23 106.44 25.43 22.45
C VAL A 23 105.90 24.43 21.43
N LYS A 24 106.75 24.09 20.46
CA LYS A 24 106.49 23.10 19.40
C LYS A 24 107.12 21.77 19.82
N LEU A 25 106.42 20.70 19.40
CA LEU A 25 106.89 19.34 19.08
C LEU A 25 107.23 18.41 20.24
N VAL A 26 106.44 17.34 20.40
CA VAL A 26 106.88 15.97 20.07
C VAL A 26 105.68 15.20 19.49
N ALA A 27 105.89 14.61 18.32
CA ALA A 27 104.97 13.66 17.71
C ALA A 27 105.05 12.30 18.44
N ALA A 28 103.90 11.74 18.81
CA ALA A 28 103.78 10.34 19.16
C ALA A 28 102.68 9.70 18.28
N ASP A 29 103.07 8.55 17.78
CA ASP A 29 102.56 7.79 16.66
C ASP A 29 101.29 6.97 17.02
N ARG A 30 100.49 6.69 15.98
CA ARG A 30 99.57 5.54 15.82
C ARG A 30 98.46 5.29 16.88
N ASN A 31 97.22 5.63 16.51
CA ASN A 31 96.24 4.62 16.04
C ASN A 31 94.90 5.24 15.61
N ARG A 32 94.62 5.20 14.30
CA ARG A 32 93.27 5.37 13.75
C ARG A 32 92.44 4.15 14.10
N HIS A 33 91.60 4.23 15.13
CA HIS A 33 90.41 3.40 15.15
C HIS A 33 89.40 4.00 14.17
N LYS A 34 89.19 3.34 13.02
CA LYS A 34 87.98 3.54 12.21
C LYS A 34 86.78 3.19 13.09
N GLY A 35 86.12 4.21 13.65
CA GLY A 35 84.90 4.02 14.40
C GLY A 35 83.85 3.33 13.51
N LYS A 36 83.35 2.17 13.93
CA LYS A 36 82.12 1.62 13.36
C LYS A 36 81.06 2.69 13.54
N SER A 37 80.54 3.23 12.43
CA SER A 37 79.42 4.17 12.46
C SER A 37 78.30 3.55 13.29
N ARG A 38 78.03 4.11 14.48
CA ARG A 38 76.93 3.65 15.34
C ARG A 38 75.64 3.97 14.58
N TYR A 39 74.99 2.94 14.05
CA TYR A 39 73.73 3.07 13.34
C TYR A 39 72.70 3.78 14.23
N TRP A 40 72.60 3.36 15.49
CA TRP A 40 71.80 4.01 16.52
C TRP A 40 72.24 5.46 16.77
N GLY A 41 71.35 6.41 16.48
CA GLY A 41 71.61 7.85 16.56
C GLY A 41 72.20 8.46 15.29
N SER A 42 72.43 7.68 14.23
CA SER A 42 72.86 8.21 12.93
C SER A 42 71.68 8.82 12.14
N VAL A 43 71.98 9.74 11.23
CA VAL A 43 71.00 10.31 10.29
C VAL A 43 70.27 9.22 9.50
N LEU A 44 70.98 8.13 9.16
CA LEU A 44 70.40 6.99 8.44
C LEU A 44 69.36 6.24 9.29
N PHE A 45 69.61 6.09 10.59
CA PHE A 45 68.66 5.48 11.53
C PHE A 45 67.40 6.33 11.70
N TYR A 46 67.53 7.64 11.88
CA TYR A 46 66.37 8.53 11.94
C TYR A 46 65.60 8.56 10.62
N LYS A 47 66.29 8.51 9.47
CA LYS A 47 65.65 8.39 8.15
C LYS A 47 64.83 7.11 8.02
N HIS A 48 65.33 5.97 8.51
CA HIS A 48 64.57 4.71 8.50
C HIS A 48 63.42 4.70 9.50
N ILE A 49 63.55 5.34 10.67
CA ILE A 49 62.43 5.49 11.62
C ILE A 49 61.33 6.36 11.02
N ILE A 50 61.67 7.50 10.42
CA ILE A 50 60.69 8.39 9.79
C ILE A 50 60.01 7.68 8.62
N LEU A 51 60.78 6.96 7.78
CA LEU A 51 60.21 6.22 6.66
C LEU A 51 59.31 5.05 7.14
N GLY A 52 59.73 4.32 8.18
CA GLY A 52 58.93 3.23 8.76
C GLY A 52 57.64 3.73 9.41
N THR A 53 57.70 4.83 10.15
CA THR A 53 56.52 5.43 10.80
C THR A 53 55.56 6.05 9.79
N THR A 54 56.06 6.74 8.76
CA THR A 54 55.21 7.27 7.68
C THR A 54 54.51 6.18 6.88
N VAL A 55 55.20 5.07 6.58
CA VAL A 55 54.59 3.90 5.93
C VAL A 55 53.52 3.26 6.83
N LEU A 56 53.76 3.13 8.14
CA LEU A 56 52.78 2.61 9.09
C LEU A 56 51.54 3.49 9.18
N LEU A 57 51.73 4.82 9.24
CA LEU A 57 50.65 5.81 9.31
C LEU A 57 49.75 5.81 8.07
N ILE A 58 50.25 5.33 6.93
CA ILE A 58 49.46 5.18 5.69
C ILE A 58 48.80 3.79 5.62
N LEU A 59 49.53 2.73 5.97
CA LEU A 59 49.03 1.35 5.86
C LEU A 59 47.94 1.01 6.88
N ILE A 60 48.03 1.51 8.11
CA ILE A 60 47.05 1.21 9.16
C ILE A 60 45.65 1.75 8.81
N PRO A 61 45.47 3.02 8.39
CA PRO A 61 44.19 3.52 7.93
C PRO A 61 43.67 2.80 6.68
N LEU A 62 44.54 2.45 5.73
CA LEU A 62 44.15 1.72 4.50
C LEU A 62 43.62 0.32 4.79
N LEU A 63 44.27 -0.42 5.71
CA LEU A 63 43.80 -1.73 6.17
C LEU A 63 42.49 -1.61 6.95
N GLY A 64 42.36 -0.59 7.80
CA GLY A 64 41.12 -0.28 8.52
C GLY A 64 39.96 0.04 7.57
N LEU A 65 40.22 0.85 6.54
CA LEU A 65 39.25 1.20 5.50
C LEU A 65 38.84 -0.02 4.67
N GLY A 66 39.80 -0.84 4.26
CA GLY A 66 39.51 -2.10 3.55
C GLY A 66 38.67 -3.07 4.38
N GLY A 67 38.96 -3.19 5.68
CA GLY A 67 38.15 -3.97 6.62
C GLY A 67 36.74 -3.42 6.82
N MET A 68 36.58 -2.09 6.85
CA MET A 68 35.25 -1.45 6.90
C MET A 68 34.46 -1.67 5.61
N ILE A 69 35.08 -1.49 4.44
CA ILE A 69 34.44 -1.74 3.14
C ILE A 69 34.01 -3.20 3.05
N TYR A 70 34.86 -4.16 3.41
CA TYR A 70 34.51 -5.58 3.41
C TYR A 70 33.33 -5.90 4.34
N LYS A 71 33.32 -5.35 5.56
CA LYS A 71 32.18 -5.51 6.50
C LYS A 71 30.91 -4.89 5.94
N TYR A 72 31.00 -3.71 5.33
CA TYR A 72 29.85 -3.03 4.73
C TYR A 72 29.30 -3.81 3.53
N SER A 73 30.15 -4.28 2.62
CA SER A 73 29.74 -5.11 1.48
C SER A 73 29.04 -6.40 1.94
N ARG A 74 29.60 -7.08 2.95
CA ARG A 74 28.98 -8.29 3.51
C ARG A 74 27.65 -8.02 4.21
N LEU A 75 27.55 -6.93 4.97
CA LEU A 75 26.29 -6.49 5.59
C LEU A 75 25.24 -6.15 4.53
N MET A 76 25.63 -5.52 3.43
CA MET A 76 24.73 -5.19 2.32
C MET A 76 24.25 -6.45 1.60
N GLU A 77 25.11 -7.43 1.35
CA GLU A 77 24.70 -8.74 0.80
C GLU A 77 23.71 -9.45 1.72
N ASP A 78 23.98 -9.47 3.03
CA ASP A 78 23.08 -10.05 4.03
C ASP A 78 21.72 -9.31 4.07
N TYR A 79 21.73 -7.98 3.99
CA TYR A 79 20.53 -7.14 3.94
C TYR A 79 19.70 -7.40 2.68
N GLN A 80 20.33 -7.45 1.51
CA GLN A 80 19.66 -7.76 0.25
C GLN A 80 19.10 -9.19 0.25
N GLY A 81 19.85 -10.15 0.82
CA GLY A 81 19.39 -11.52 1.00
C GLY A 81 18.24 -11.66 2.00
N LEU A 82 18.17 -10.80 3.02
CA LEU A 82 17.04 -10.71 3.94
C LEU A 82 15.82 -10.14 3.22
N LEU A 83 15.98 -9.00 2.54
CA LEU A 83 14.92 -8.36 1.76
C LEU A 83 14.32 -9.31 0.73
N HIS A 84 15.15 -9.99 -0.06
CA HIS A 84 14.68 -10.94 -1.06
C HIS A 84 13.89 -12.08 -0.44
N ARG A 85 14.35 -12.63 0.69
CA ARG A 85 13.62 -13.68 1.42
C ARG A 85 12.30 -13.17 1.97
N THR A 86 12.27 -11.98 2.57
CA THR A 86 11.03 -11.38 3.08
C THR A 86 10.03 -11.11 1.95
N TYR A 87 10.48 -10.59 0.81
CA TYR A 87 9.62 -10.39 -0.37
C TYR A 87 9.11 -11.72 -0.94
N SER A 88 9.96 -12.75 -1.02
CA SER A 88 9.54 -14.06 -1.51
C SER A 88 8.52 -14.74 -0.60
N LEU A 89 8.64 -14.58 0.72
CA LEU A 89 7.67 -15.10 1.69
C LEU A 89 6.35 -14.35 1.59
N TYR A 90 6.42 -13.03 1.45
CA TYR A 90 5.26 -12.17 1.24
C TYR A 90 4.52 -12.52 -0.06
N GLU A 91 5.24 -12.68 -1.16
CA GLU A 91 4.66 -13.10 -2.44
C GLU A 91 4.03 -14.50 -2.33
N ALA A 92 4.71 -15.45 -1.66
CA ALA A 92 4.17 -16.79 -1.45
C ALA A 92 2.89 -16.76 -0.60
N GLU A 93 2.85 -15.95 0.45
CA GLU A 93 1.66 -15.77 1.28
C GLU A 93 0.52 -15.10 0.51
N ALA A 94 0.82 -14.07 -0.29
CA ALA A 94 -0.16 -13.40 -1.15
C ALA A 94 -0.71 -14.34 -2.24
N VAL A 95 0.14 -15.20 -2.82
CA VAL A 95 -0.29 -16.25 -3.77
C VAL A 95 -1.18 -17.27 -3.07
N GLU A 96 -0.81 -17.73 -1.88
CA GLU A 96 -1.62 -18.68 -1.10
C GLU A 96 -2.96 -18.07 -0.69
N ASN A 97 -2.98 -16.79 -0.30
CA ASN A 97 -4.23 -16.08 0.01
C ASN A 97 -5.09 -15.88 -1.24
N ARG A 98 -4.51 -15.54 -2.39
CA ARG A 98 -5.24 -15.54 -3.67
C ARG A 98 -5.80 -16.91 -4.02
N ARG A 99 -5.04 -17.98 -3.77
CA ARG A 99 -5.50 -19.37 -3.97
C ARG A 99 -6.68 -19.68 -3.06
N LYS A 100 -6.62 -19.29 -1.78
CA LYS A 100 -7.73 -19.44 -0.82
C LYS A 100 -8.97 -18.63 -1.22
N ILE A 101 -8.81 -17.39 -1.68
CA ILE A 101 -9.91 -16.57 -2.19
C ILE A 101 -10.54 -17.22 -3.43
N SER A 102 -9.71 -17.70 -4.36
CA SER A 102 -10.17 -18.44 -5.54
C SER A 102 -10.89 -19.74 -5.17
N GLU A 103 -10.38 -20.46 -4.16
CA GLU A 103 -10.99 -21.68 -3.65
C GLU A 103 -12.31 -21.40 -2.92
N ALA A 104 -12.40 -20.29 -2.17
CA ALA A 104 -13.64 -19.80 -1.59
C ALA A 104 -14.64 -19.43 -2.68
N GLY A 105 -14.25 -18.63 -3.68
CA GLY A 105 -15.09 -18.32 -4.85
C GLY A 105 -15.59 -19.58 -5.58
N ARG A 106 -14.73 -20.60 -5.72
CA ARG A 106 -15.13 -21.91 -6.28
C ARG A 106 -16.13 -22.64 -5.39
N LYS A 107 -15.94 -22.62 -4.08
CA LYS A 107 -16.87 -23.25 -3.12
C LYS A 107 -18.23 -22.54 -3.12
N ILE A 108 -18.24 -21.21 -3.16
CA ILE A 108 -19.43 -20.38 -3.31
C ILE A 108 -20.14 -20.75 -4.61
N SER A 109 -19.40 -20.81 -5.72
CA SER A 109 -19.94 -21.26 -7.00
C SER A 109 -20.58 -22.65 -6.91
N LEU A 110 -20.01 -23.58 -6.12
CA LEU A 110 -20.60 -24.91 -5.91
C LEU A 110 -21.86 -24.87 -5.01
N GLU A 111 -21.87 -24.07 -3.95
CA GLU A 111 -23.04 -23.87 -3.10
C GLU A 111 -24.21 -23.25 -3.88
N ILE A 112 -23.93 -22.27 -4.73
CA ILE A 112 -24.94 -21.66 -5.62
C ILE A 112 -25.48 -22.71 -6.62
N SER A 113 -24.75 -23.78 -6.99
CA SER A 113 -25.28 -24.76 -7.97
C SER A 113 -26.37 -25.64 -7.39
N GLY A 114 -26.40 -25.82 -6.07
CA GLY A 114 -27.52 -26.50 -5.39
C GLY A 114 -28.74 -25.59 -5.18
N TRP A 115 -28.65 -24.29 -5.53
CA TRP A 115 -29.71 -23.31 -5.29
C TRP A 115 -30.72 -23.21 -6.44
N ASN A 116 -30.35 -23.59 -7.66
CA ASN A 116 -31.23 -23.55 -8.84
C ASN A 116 -32.54 -24.34 -8.65
N ASP A 117 -32.57 -25.34 -7.78
CA ASP A 117 -33.78 -26.14 -7.52
C ASP A 117 -34.84 -25.38 -6.67
N ARG A 118 -34.48 -24.25 -6.03
CA ARG A 118 -35.36 -23.56 -5.06
C ARG A 118 -36.07 -22.31 -5.58
N VAL A 119 -35.48 -21.60 -6.56
CA VAL A 119 -35.95 -20.27 -7.00
C VAL A 119 -36.97 -20.35 -8.14
N GLY A 120 -37.10 -21.52 -8.78
CA GLY A 120 -37.87 -21.64 -10.01
C GLY A 120 -37.18 -20.94 -11.19
N LYS A 121 -37.88 -20.87 -12.32
CA LYS A 121 -37.36 -20.26 -13.56
C LYS A 121 -37.53 -18.75 -13.53
N ILE A 122 -36.55 -17.99 -14.02
CA ILE A 122 -36.68 -16.54 -14.17
C ILE A 122 -37.80 -16.23 -15.19
N PRO A 123 -38.83 -15.43 -14.84
CA PRO A 123 -40.02 -15.26 -15.68
C PRO A 123 -39.84 -14.30 -16.85
N PHE A 124 -38.68 -13.66 -16.97
CA PHE A 124 -38.31 -12.73 -18.03
C PHE A 124 -37.01 -13.15 -18.71
N LYS A 125 -36.73 -12.58 -19.89
CA LYS A 125 -35.51 -12.87 -20.63
C LYS A 125 -34.35 -12.11 -20.00
N VAL A 126 -33.32 -12.84 -19.57
CA VAL A 126 -32.06 -12.27 -19.12
C VAL A 126 -30.99 -12.59 -20.15
N ASN A 127 -30.23 -11.58 -20.58
CA ASN A 127 -28.97 -11.76 -21.28
C ASN A 127 -27.86 -11.30 -20.35
N THR A 128 -27.09 -12.23 -19.76
CA THR A 128 -26.08 -11.90 -18.74
C THR A 128 -24.92 -11.07 -19.28
N ASP A 129 -24.81 -10.91 -20.60
CA ASP A 129 -23.84 -10.03 -21.26
C ASP A 129 -24.32 -8.56 -21.32
N ASP A 130 -25.55 -8.26 -20.87
CA ASP A 130 -26.06 -6.89 -20.84
C ASP A 130 -25.33 -6.02 -19.81
N TRP A 131 -25.24 -4.73 -20.09
CA TRP A 131 -24.42 -3.75 -19.36
C TRP A 131 -24.71 -3.65 -17.86
N ASN A 132 -25.96 -3.88 -17.44
CA ASN A 132 -26.42 -3.82 -16.05
C ASN A 132 -26.08 -5.11 -15.28
N TYR A 133 -25.67 -6.17 -15.97
CA TYR A 133 -25.33 -7.47 -15.38
C TYR A 133 -23.84 -7.72 -15.19
N ILE A 134 -22.99 -6.71 -15.40
CA ILE A 134 -21.57 -6.79 -15.11
C ILE A 134 -21.32 -7.08 -13.61
N LEU A 135 -20.74 -8.23 -13.30
CA LEU A 135 -20.35 -8.60 -11.94
C LEU A 135 -18.96 -8.09 -11.63
N VAL A 136 -18.84 -7.31 -10.55
CA VAL A 136 -17.55 -6.82 -10.03
C VAL A 136 -17.42 -7.20 -8.56
N ASN A 137 -16.39 -7.95 -8.22
CA ASN A 137 -16.02 -8.35 -6.87
C ASN A 137 -14.59 -8.89 -6.86
N ASP A 138 -14.11 -9.35 -5.70
CA ASP A 138 -12.74 -9.85 -5.46
C ASP A 138 -12.24 -10.95 -6.43
N TRP A 139 -13.14 -11.63 -7.14
CA TRP A 139 -12.82 -12.67 -8.14
C TRP A 139 -13.29 -12.33 -9.56
N ASN A 140 -13.93 -11.18 -9.77
CA ASN A 140 -14.32 -10.65 -11.08
C ASN A 140 -13.88 -9.17 -11.18
N PRO A 141 -12.59 -8.89 -11.44
CA PRO A 141 -12.13 -7.52 -11.61
C PRO A 141 -12.64 -6.93 -12.93
N LEU A 142 -12.92 -5.63 -12.93
CA LEU A 142 -13.13 -4.89 -14.16
C LEU A 142 -11.85 -4.88 -15.03
N PRO A 143 -12.00 -4.95 -16.35
CA PRO A 143 -10.88 -4.68 -17.25
C PRO A 143 -10.31 -3.28 -16.97
N ALA A 144 -8.98 -3.14 -16.98
CA ALA A 144 -8.33 -1.84 -16.76
C ALA A 144 -8.73 -0.75 -17.77
N ALA A 145 -9.24 -1.15 -18.93
CA ALA A 145 -9.72 -0.25 -19.98
C ALA A 145 -11.23 0.09 -19.86
N PHE A 146 -11.94 -0.49 -18.89
CA PHE A 146 -13.37 -0.23 -18.70
C PHE A 146 -13.60 1.24 -18.36
N LYS A 147 -14.51 1.88 -19.10
CA LYS A 147 -14.91 3.28 -18.87
C LYS A 147 -16.42 3.38 -19.04
N PRO A 148 -17.16 3.70 -17.97
CA PRO A 148 -18.59 3.95 -18.10
C PRO A 148 -18.83 5.30 -18.80
N GLN A 149 -20.03 5.45 -19.35
CA GLN A 149 -20.53 6.76 -19.77
C GLN A 149 -21.29 7.35 -18.59
N LEU A 150 -20.85 8.53 -18.14
CA LEU A 150 -21.33 9.12 -16.90
C LEU A 150 -22.17 10.36 -17.18
N ASP A 151 -23.16 10.58 -16.31
CA ASP A 151 -23.85 11.85 -16.17
C ASP A 151 -23.69 12.38 -14.73
N VAL A 152 -23.98 13.66 -14.53
CA VAL A 152 -23.77 14.36 -13.26
C VAL A 152 -25.12 14.60 -12.58
N LEU A 153 -25.25 14.15 -11.33
CA LEU A 153 -26.39 14.47 -10.46
C LEU A 153 -26.31 15.92 -9.96
N ASP A 154 -27.43 16.44 -9.46
CA ASP A 154 -27.51 17.82 -8.96
C ASP A 154 -26.51 18.15 -7.83
N ASP A 155 -26.09 17.14 -7.07
CA ASP A 155 -25.14 17.27 -5.97
C ASP A 155 -23.66 17.10 -6.42
N GLY A 156 -23.44 16.91 -7.72
CA GLY A 156 -22.12 16.75 -8.33
C GLY A 156 -21.60 15.31 -8.38
N HIS A 157 -22.29 14.34 -7.76
CA HIS A 157 -21.95 12.93 -7.94
C HIS A 157 -22.17 12.49 -9.38
N GLN A 158 -21.39 11.51 -9.83
CA GLN A 158 -21.50 10.96 -11.17
C GLN A 158 -22.03 9.53 -11.10
N VAL A 159 -22.93 9.17 -12.01
CA VAL A 159 -23.46 7.81 -12.17
C VAL A 159 -23.47 7.44 -13.65
N ASP A 160 -23.64 6.17 -13.97
CA ASP A 160 -23.89 5.78 -15.36
C ASP A 160 -25.14 6.51 -15.88
N TYR A 161 -25.05 7.13 -17.06
CA TYR A 161 -26.14 7.97 -17.59
C TYR A 161 -27.48 7.23 -17.68
N ARG A 162 -27.44 5.89 -17.80
CA ARG A 162 -28.64 5.04 -17.95
C ARG A 162 -29.43 4.88 -16.67
N ILE A 163 -28.85 5.17 -15.50
CA ILE A 163 -29.51 4.97 -14.20
C ILE A 163 -30.03 6.27 -13.59
N VAL A 164 -29.75 7.43 -14.21
CA VAL A 164 -30.06 8.76 -13.65
C VAL A 164 -31.55 8.90 -13.37
N ASP A 165 -32.41 8.61 -14.34
CA ASP A 165 -33.86 8.78 -14.20
C ASP A 165 -34.43 7.91 -13.07
N ASP A 166 -33.98 6.66 -12.98
CA ASP A 166 -34.43 5.72 -11.96
C ASP A 166 -33.93 6.12 -10.56
N LEU A 167 -32.67 6.56 -10.44
CA LEU A 167 -32.09 7.04 -9.18
C LEU A 167 -32.79 8.31 -8.69
N VAL A 168 -32.94 9.30 -9.57
CA VAL A 168 -33.62 10.57 -9.26
C VAL A 168 -35.06 10.30 -8.85
N LYS A 169 -35.74 9.39 -9.54
CA LYS A 169 -37.10 9.00 -9.16
C LYS A 169 -37.15 8.35 -7.78
N MET A 170 -36.24 7.42 -7.48
CA MET A 170 -36.16 6.79 -6.16
C MET A 170 -35.98 7.82 -5.04
N LEU A 171 -35.04 8.75 -5.22
CA LEU A 171 -34.75 9.80 -4.23
C LEU A 171 -35.92 10.78 -4.08
N SER A 172 -36.63 11.09 -5.17
CA SER A 172 -37.82 11.96 -5.15
C SER A 172 -38.99 11.32 -4.41
N ASP A 173 -39.33 10.07 -4.75
CA ASP A 173 -40.43 9.34 -4.12
C ASP A 173 -40.14 9.14 -2.61
N ALA A 174 -38.89 8.84 -2.23
CA ALA A 174 -38.46 8.77 -0.83
C ALA A 174 -38.73 10.07 -0.08
N LYS A 175 -38.38 11.20 -0.70
CA LYS A 175 -38.58 12.53 -0.12
C LYS A 175 -40.05 12.88 0.04
N GLU A 176 -40.91 12.51 -0.93
CA GLU A 176 -42.36 12.67 -0.84
C GLU A 176 -42.96 11.88 0.32
N GLU A 177 -42.37 10.73 0.64
CA GLU A 177 -42.74 9.88 1.79
C GLU A 177 -42.06 10.33 3.12
N GLY A 178 -41.33 11.45 3.12
CA GLY A 178 -40.69 12.00 4.31
C GLY A 178 -39.39 11.30 4.72
N MET A 179 -38.73 10.63 3.77
CA MET A 179 -37.39 10.07 3.90
C MET A 179 -36.37 11.00 3.25
N ASP A 180 -35.55 11.65 4.07
CA ASP A 180 -34.48 12.52 3.59
C ASP A 180 -33.22 11.70 3.30
N LEU A 181 -33.02 11.32 2.03
CA LEU A 181 -31.87 10.55 1.56
C LEU A 181 -30.75 11.44 1.02
N LEU A 182 -29.51 10.98 1.14
CA LEU A 182 -28.30 11.61 0.63
C LEU A 182 -27.41 10.58 -0.08
N VAL A 183 -26.92 10.94 -1.27
CA VAL A 183 -25.86 10.17 -1.94
C VAL A 183 -24.52 10.59 -1.32
N CYS A 184 -23.80 9.63 -0.76
CA CYS A 184 -22.47 9.85 -0.15
C CYS A 184 -21.33 9.56 -1.11
N SER A 185 -21.54 8.61 -2.01
CA SER A 185 -20.55 8.11 -2.93
C SER A 185 -21.25 7.43 -4.10
N ALA A 186 -20.72 7.60 -5.31
CA ALA A 186 -21.30 7.09 -6.55
C ALA A 186 -20.15 6.61 -7.43
N TYR A 187 -20.03 7.03 -8.69
CA TYR A 187 -18.85 6.71 -9.49
C TYR A 187 -17.55 7.12 -8.77
N ARG A 188 -16.61 6.17 -8.70
CA ARG A 188 -15.24 6.42 -8.23
C ARG A 188 -14.27 6.09 -9.36
N SER A 189 -13.40 7.03 -9.70
CA SER A 189 -12.34 6.78 -10.67
C SER A 189 -11.30 5.79 -10.10
N TYR A 190 -10.51 5.18 -10.98
CA TYR A 190 -9.43 4.28 -10.57
C TYR A 190 -8.38 5.00 -9.72
N GLU A 191 -8.07 6.25 -10.06
CA GLU A 191 -7.14 7.11 -9.32
C GLU A 191 -7.70 7.43 -7.92
N ARG A 192 -8.97 7.85 -7.85
CA ARG A 192 -9.66 8.11 -6.57
C ARG A 192 -9.64 6.88 -5.66
N GLN A 193 -9.87 5.70 -6.23
CA GLN A 193 -9.84 4.45 -5.47
C GLN A 193 -8.43 4.11 -4.97
N ALA A 194 -7.41 4.34 -5.79
CA ALA A 194 -6.01 4.16 -5.41
C ALA A 194 -5.62 5.11 -4.25
N ASP A 195 -6.04 6.37 -4.33
CA ASP A 195 -5.78 7.37 -3.29
C ASP A 195 -6.44 7.01 -1.96
N LEU A 196 -7.72 6.59 -1.97
CA LEU A 196 -8.44 6.16 -0.78
C LEU A 196 -7.78 4.94 -0.13
N PHE A 197 -7.42 3.95 -0.94
CA PHE A 197 -6.78 2.73 -0.47
C PHE A 197 -5.38 3.01 0.10
N GLY A 198 -4.58 3.84 -0.58
CA GLY A 198 -3.27 4.27 -0.11
C GLY A 198 -3.32 5.06 1.18
N SER A 199 -4.24 6.04 1.26
CA SER A 199 -4.42 6.87 2.46
C SER A 199 -4.82 6.03 3.68
N SER A 200 -5.68 5.02 3.50
CA SER A 200 -6.07 4.11 4.59
C SER A 200 -4.91 3.25 5.07
N ILE A 201 -4.04 2.78 4.17
CA ILE A 201 -2.82 2.06 4.56
C ILE A 201 -1.88 2.96 5.37
N GLU A 202 -1.63 4.18 4.89
CA GLU A 202 -0.77 5.15 5.57
C GLU A 202 -1.28 5.44 6.99
N GLU A 203 -2.57 5.72 7.13
CA GLU A 203 -3.19 5.98 8.44
C GLU A 203 -3.03 4.78 9.40
N LEU A 204 -3.24 3.56 8.92
CA LEU A 204 -3.10 2.35 9.72
C LEU A 204 -1.64 2.08 10.10
N MET A 205 -0.69 2.39 9.22
CA MET A 205 0.73 2.31 9.52
C MET A 205 1.15 3.35 10.57
N ASP A 206 0.59 4.56 10.53
CA ASP A 206 0.78 5.58 11.57
C ASP A 206 0.21 5.14 12.93
N GLN A 207 -0.82 4.30 12.93
CA GLN A 207 -1.36 3.64 14.13
C GLN A 207 -0.50 2.44 14.60
N GLY A 208 0.60 2.13 13.92
CA GLY A 208 1.58 1.12 14.31
C GLY A 208 1.39 -0.25 13.66
N LEU A 209 0.51 -0.39 12.67
CA LEU A 209 0.39 -1.64 11.91
C LEU A 209 1.57 -1.78 10.94
N THR A 210 1.95 -3.03 10.66
CA THR A 210 2.85 -3.29 9.53
C THR A 210 2.12 -3.00 8.22
N TYR A 211 2.85 -2.72 7.13
CA TYR A 211 2.24 -2.52 5.81
C TYR A 211 1.29 -3.67 5.43
N ILE A 212 1.64 -4.92 5.75
CA ILE A 212 0.81 -6.08 5.39
C ILE A 212 -0.48 -6.15 6.20
N ASP A 213 -0.41 -5.87 7.50
CA ASP A 213 -1.59 -5.82 8.35
C ASP A 213 -2.49 -4.64 7.95
N ALA A 214 -1.89 -3.49 7.65
CA ALA A 214 -2.59 -2.31 7.14
C ALA A 214 -3.26 -2.59 5.79
N TYR A 215 -2.57 -3.27 4.87
CA TYR A 215 -3.11 -3.67 3.57
C TYR A 215 -4.33 -4.60 3.73
N TYR A 216 -4.22 -5.68 4.51
CA TYR A 216 -5.34 -6.61 4.69
C TYR A 216 -6.51 -5.96 5.42
N LYS A 217 -6.24 -5.13 6.44
CA LYS A 217 -7.29 -4.38 7.15
C LYS A 217 -7.96 -3.34 6.26
N THR A 218 -7.20 -2.66 5.40
CA THR A 218 -7.77 -1.75 4.40
C THR A 218 -8.70 -2.50 3.44
N ARG A 219 -8.32 -3.71 3.00
CA ARG A 219 -9.15 -4.55 2.12
C ARG A 219 -10.47 -5.00 2.73
N GLU A 220 -10.61 -5.00 4.06
CA GLU A 220 -11.87 -5.30 4.73
C GLU A 220 -12.90 -4.17 4.55
N GLN A 221 -12.45 -2.94 4.26
CA GLN A 221 -13.29 -1.74 4.16
C GLN A 221 -13.32 -1.13 2.75
N TYR A 222 -12.24 -1.30 1.99
CA TYR A 222 -12.09 -0.72 0.67
C TYR A 222 -11.72 -1.79 -0.35
N ALA A 223 -12.49 -1.87 -1.43
CA ALA A 223 -12.13 -2.68 -2.57
C ALA A 223 -10.79 -2.22 -3.18
N VAL A 224 -10.00 -3.17 -3.67
CA VAL A 224 -8.80 -2.85 -4.45
C VAL A 224 -9.23 -2.21 -5.78
N VAL A 225 -8.38 -1.37 -6.37
CA VAL A 225 -8.59 -0.77 -7.71
C VAL A 225 -9.02 -1.85 -8.72
N SER A 226 -10.08 -1.59 -9.47
CA SER A 226 -10.74 -2.53 -10.42
C SER A 226 -11.67 -3.59 -9.79
N TYR A 227 -11.72 -3.71 -8.46
CA TYR A 227 -12.60 -4.65 -7.75
C TYR A 227 -13.82 -3.96 -7.13
N SER A 228 -13.96 -2.64 -7.29
CA SER A 228 -15.10 -1.86 -6.80
C SER A 228 -16.20 -1.73 -7.84
N GLU A 229 -17.45 -2.00 -7.45
CA GLU A 229 -18.62 -1.71 -8.29
C GLU A 229 -18.77 -0.22 -8.62
N HIS A 230 -18.25 0.69 -7.78
CA HIS A 230 -18.32 2.13 -8.04
C HIS A 230 -17.61 2.54 -9.33
N HIS A 231 -16.64 1.76 -9.82
CA HIS A 231 -16.02 1.99 -11.12
C HIS A 231 -16.99 1.82 -12.30
N THR A 232 -18.10 1.08 -12.10
CA THR A 232 -19.12 0.88 -13.13
C THR A 232 -20.05 2.07 -13.31
N GLY A 233 -20.14 2.96 -12.31
CA GLY A 233 -21.18 3.98 -12.24
C GLY A 233 -22.57 3.43 -11.91
N LEU A 234 -22.71 2.12 -11.63
CA LEU A 234 -23.97 1.45 -11.31
C LEU A 234 -24.20 1.28 -9.80
N ALA A 235 -23.20 1.63 -8.98
CA ALA A 235 -23.26 1.54 -7.53
C ALA A 235 -23.32 2.93 -6.90
N VAL A 236 -24.19 3.08 -5.90
CA VAL A 236 -24.39 4.31 -5.13
C VAL A 236 -24.49 3.98 -3.65
N ASP A 237 -23.73 4.72 -2.84
CA ASP A 237 -23.83 4.71 -1.39
C ASP A 237 -24.85 5.77 -0.97
N ILE A 238 -25.98 5.33 -0.40
CA ILE A 238 -27.08 6.20 0.02
C ILE A 238 -27.29 6.06 1.52
N VAL A 239 -27.34 7.20 2.22
CA VAL A 239 -27.60 7.27 3.65
C VAL A 239 -28.81 8.14 3.96
N GLY A 240 -29.37 7.96 5.15
CA GLY A 240 -30.37 8.86 5.70
C GLY A 240 -29.71 10.11 6.25
N LYS A 241 -30.35 11.26 6.08
CA LYS A 241 -29.90 12.52 6.70
C LYS A 241 -29.85 12.42 8.24
N SER A 242 -30.66 11.53 8.82
CA SER A 242 -30.70 11.22 10.25
C SER A 242 -29.41 10.57 10.77
N HIS A 243 -28.66 9.85 9.93
CA HIS A 243 -27.39 9.21 10.28
C HIS A 243 -26.54 8.96 9.02
N GLN A 244 -25.51 9.77 8.84
CA GLN A 244 -24.71 9.76 7.61
C GLN A 244 -23.46 8.87 7.69
N MET A 245 -23.23 8.21 8.83
CA MET A 245 -22.07 7.35 9.01
C MET A 245 -22.31 5.98 8.35
N LEU A 246 -21.29 5.47 7.65
CA LEU A 246 -21.29 4.14 7.04
C LEU A 246 -20.99 3.08 8.10
N ASP A 247 -21.92 2.89 9.04
CA ASP A 247 -21.84 1.88 10.10
C ASP A 247 -23.16 1.12 10.27
N GLU A 248 -23.15 0.01 11.01
CA GLU A 248 -24.34 -0.83 11.20
C GLU A 248 -25.57 -0.10 11.77
N ARG A 249 -25.40 1.05 12.42
CA ARG A 249 -26.54 1.83 12.93
C ARG A 249 -27.34 2.43 11.79
N GLN A 250 -26.73 2.63 10.62
CA GLN A 250 -27.42 3.18 9.48
C GLN A 250 -28.59 2.30 9.05
N GLY A 251 -28.40 0.98 9.02
CA GLY A 251 -29.47 0.02 8.68
C GLY A 251 -30.66 0.01 9.66
N ARG A 252 -30.62 0.77 10.76
CA ARG A 252 -31.71 0.92 11.73
C ARG A 252 -32.46 2.24 11.58
N THR A 253 -32.06 3.10 10.65
CA THR A 253 -32.79 4.33 10.35
C THR A 253 -34.03 4.05 9.51
N LYS A 254 -35.05 4.91 9.65
CA LYS A 254 -36.26 4.81 8.82
C LYS A 254 -35.92 4.94 7.33
N GLU A 255 -34.91 5.74 7.00
CA GLU A 255 -34.43 5.97 5.65
C GLU A 255 -33.81 4.71 5.03
N ALA A 256 -32.94 4.02 5.77
CA ALA A 256 -32.34 2.77 5.30
C ALA A 256 -33.38 1.64 5.17
N MET A 257 -34.33 1.57 6.11
CA MET A 257 -35.43 0.61 6.03
C MET A 257 -36.31 0.86 4.80
N TRP A 258 -36.64 2.13 4.53
CA TRP A 258 -37.39 2.51 3.33
C TRP A 258 -36.66 2.11 2.06
N LEU A 259 -35.34 2.37 1.98
CA LEU A 259 -34.52 1.96 0.84
C LEU A 259 -34.52 0.44 0.65
N ALA A 260 -34.29 -0.32 1.73
CA ALA A 260 -34.30 -1.78 1.68
C ALA A 260 -35.64 -2.33 1.17
N GLU A 261 -36.76 -1.70 1.54
CA GLU A 261 -38.10 -2.13 1.13
C GLU A 261 -38.54 -1.64 -0.26
N ASN A 262 -37.92 -0.58 -0.81
CA ASN A 262 -38.42 0.09 -2.02
C ASN A 262 -37.42 0.14 -3.18
N CYS A 263 -36.13 -0.07 -2.95
CA CYS A 263 -35.10 0.12 -3.98
C CYS A 263 -35.34 -0.74 -5.24
N ALA A 264 -35.89 -1.94 -5.07
CA ALA A 264 -36.18 -2.87 -6.16
C ALA A 264 -37.10 -2.29 -7.24
N ARG A 265 -38.10 -1.49 -6.84
CA ARG A 265 -39.06 -0.81 -7.73
C ARG A 265 -38.39 0.16 -8.71
N TYR A 266 -37.18 0.61 -8.38
CA TYR A 266 -36.37 1.52 -9.19
C TYR A 266 -35.19 0.81 -9.85
N GLY A 267 -35.12 -0.52 -9.77
CA GLY A 267 -34.06 -1.30 -10.39
C GLY A 267 -32.77 -1.39 -9.58
N PHE A 268 -32.81 -0.99 -8.31
CA PHE A 268 -31.69 -1.09 -7.38
C PHE A 268 -31.89 -2.27 -6.42
N ILE A 269 -30.78 -2.90 -6.03
CA ILE A 269 -30.76 -3.92 -4.97
C ILE A 269 -29.89 -3.44 -3.82
N LEU A 270 -30.23 -3.85 -2.60
CA LEU A 270 -29.29 -3.83 -1.48
C LEU A 270 -28.20 -4.87 -1.75
N ARG A 271 -27.03 -4.42 -2.21
CA ARG A 271 -26.03 -5.28 -2.84
C ARG A 271 -25.39 -6.29 -1.90
N TYR A 272 -25.20 -5.88 -0.64
CA TYR A 272 -24.54 -6.64 0.41
C TYR A 272 -25.50 -6.82 1.60
N PRO A 273 -26.49 -7.72 1.48
CA PRO A 273 -27.47 -7.95 2.55
C PRO A 273 -26.89 -8.76 3.71
N LYS A 274 -27.53 -8.66 4.88
CA LYS A 274 -27.08 -9.29 6.11
C LYS A 274 -27.08 -10.82 5.98
N GLY A 275 -26.01 -11.45 6.45
CA GLY A 275 -25.89 -12.92 6.46
C GLY A 275 -25.50 -13.54 5.12
N LYS A 276 -25.26 -12.74 4.06
CA LYS A 276 -24.86 -13.23 2.74
C LYS A 276 -23.39 -12.98 2.39
N LYS A 277 -22.55 -12.58 3.36
CA LYS A 277 -21.10 -12.39 3.16
C LYS A 277 -20.41 -13.63 2.58
N ASN A 278 -20.86 -14.81 2.97
CA ASN A 278 -20.30 -16.05 2.45
C ASN A 278 -20.48 -16.17 0.93
N VAL A 279 -21.43 -15.46 0.32
CA VAL A 279 -21.66 -15.42 -1.13
C VAL A 279 -21.04 -14.18 -1.77
N THR A 280 -21.25 -13.00 -1.19
CA THR A 280 -20.83 -11.71 -1.76
C THR A 280 -19.35 -11.38 -1.51
N GLY A 281 -18.74 -11.99 -0.50
CA GLY A 281 -17.40 -11.67 -0.02
C GLY A 281 -17.30 -10.42 0.84
N ILE A 282 -18.38 -9.62 0.94
CA ILE A 282 -18.43 -8.33 1.63
C ILE A 282 -19.44 -8.41 2.77
N GLU A 283 -19.13 -7.76 3.90
CA GLU A 283 -20.02 -7.67 5.07
C GLU A 283 -21.31 -6.90 4.74
N TYR A 284 -22.26 -6.91 5.67
CA TYR A 284 -23.49 -6.15 5.51
C TYR A 284 -23.23 -4.64 5.34
N GLU A 285 -23.68 -4.06 4.23
CA GLU A 285 -23.57 -2.62 3.96
C GLU A 285 -24.95 -2.05 3.65
N SER A 286 -25.59 -1.48 4.67
CA SER A 286 -26.94 -0.89 4.57
C SER A 286 -27.07 0.32 3.63
N TRP A 287 -25.94 0.81 3.12
CA TRP A 287 -25.85 2.00 2.28
C TRP A 287 -25.54 1.69 0.81
N HIS A 288 -25.00 0.50 0.48
CA HIS A 288 -24.51 0.22 -0.88
C HIS A 288 -25.62 -0.40 -1.75
N PHE A 289 -26.08 0.37 -2.73
CA PHE A 289 -27.12 -0.03 -3.69
C PHE A 289 -26.56 -0.17 -5.09
N ARG A 290 -26.93 -1.26 -5.77
CA ARG A 290 -26.47 -1.61 -7.12
C ARG A 290 -27.65 -1.62 -8.10
N TYR A 291 -27.52 -0.91 -9.22
CA TYR A 291 -28.50 -0.98 -10.30
C TYR A 291 -28.34 -2.28 -11.10
N VAL A 292 -29.44 -3.00 -11.27
CA VAL A 292 -29.55 -4.23 -12.06
C VAL A 292 -30.77 -4.22 -13.00
N GLY A 293 -31.56 -3.14 -12.99
CA GLY A 293 -32.82 -3.04 -13.75
C GLY A 293 -34.02 -3.57 -12.95
N LYS A 294 -35.21 -3.03 -13.22
CA LYS A 294 -36.42 -3.24 -12.40
C LYS A 294 -36.83 -4.69 -12.26
N GLU A 295 -36.96 -5.41 -13.38
CA GLU A 295 -37.38 -6.82 -13.38
C GLU A 295 -36.41 -7.71 -12.58
N ALA A 296 -35.10 -7.49 -12.76
CA ALA A 296 -34.08 -8.24 -12.02
C ALA A 296 -34.06 -7.87 -10.54
N ALA A 297 -34.19 -6.58 -10.20
CA ALA A 297 -34.17 -6.13 -8.82
C ALA A 297 -35.37 -6.65 -8.03
N GLU A 298 -36.57 -6.60 -8.61
CA GLU A 298 -37.79 -7.17 -8.03
C GLU A 298 -37.65 -8.68 -7.81
N PHE A 299 -37.17 -9.41 -8.82
CA PHE A 299 -36.97 -10.85 -8.69
C PHE A 299 -35.92 -11.20 -7.63
N ILE A 300 -34.83 -10.43 -7.54
CA ILE A 300 -33.80 -10.61 -6.52
C ILE A 300 -34.37 -10.40 -5.12
N ASP A 301 -35.15 -9.34 -4.93
CA ASP A 301 -35.75 -8.98 -3.64
C ASP A 301 -36.79 -10.03 -3.20
N GLU A 302 -37.73 -10.38 -4.08
CA GLU A 302 -38.79 -11.36 -3.79
C GLU A 302 -38.27 -12.75 -3.42
N ASN A 303 -37.09 -13.11 -3.92
CA ASN A 303 -36.49 -14.44 -3.73
C ASN A 303 -35.30 -14.45 -2.74
N ASP A 304 -35.03 -13.34 -2.05
CA ASP A 304 -33.90 -13.18 -1.12
C ASP A 304 -32.56 -13.63 -1.76
N LEU A 305 -32.31 -13.15 -2.98
CA LEU A 305 -31.11 -13.47 -3.74
C LEU A 305 -30.02 -12.44 -3.50
N THR A 306 -28.77 -12.90 -3.62
CA THR A 306 -27.65 -12.02 -3.97
C THR A 306 -27.56 -11.84 -5.48
N PHE A 307 -26.83 -10.81 -5.91
CA PHE A 307 -26.56 -10.61 -7.33
C PHE A 307 -25.80 -11.80 -7.96
N GLU A 308 -24.85 -12.38 -7.23
CA GLU A 308 -24.13 -13.59 -7.62
C GLU A 308 -25.07 -14.79 -7.83
N GLU A 309 -26.00 -15.03 -6.91
CA GLU A 309 -26.99 -16.11 -7.02
C GLU A 309 -27.89 -15.89 -8.24
N PHE A 310 -28.40 -14.68 -8.43
CA PHE A 310 -29.23 -14.33 -9.59
C PHE A 310 -28.53 -14.54 -10.93
N LEU A 311 -27.31 -14.00 -11.09
CA LEU A 311 -26.57 -14.14 -12.35
C LEU A 311 -26.29 -15.61 -12.67
N LYS A 312 -25.98 -16.42 -11.66
CA LYS A 312 -25.75 -17.84 -11.87
C LYS A 312 -27.00 -18.59 -12.32
N THR A 313 -28.17 -18.25 -11.76
CA THR A 313 -29.45 -18.79 -12.22
C THR A 313 -29.75 -18.34 -13.65
N ALA A 314 -29.53 -17.06 -13.96
CA ALA A 314 -29.71 -16.52 -15.30
C ALA A 314 -28.79 -17.16 -16.36
N GLU A 315 -27.51 -17.37 -16.04
CA GLU A 315 -26.55 -18.06 -16.92
C GLU A 315 -26.98 -19.50 -17.23
N ALA A 316 -27.53 -20.20 -16.23
CA ALA A 316 -28.02 -21.56 -16.42
C ALA A 316 -29.25 -21.57 -17.35
N ASP A 317 -30.21 -20.66 -17.13
CA ASP A 317 -31.38 -20.51 -17.98
C ASP A 317 -31.00 -20.13 -19.42
N GLN A 318 -30.05 -19.21 -19.60
CA GLN A 318 -29.54 -18.80 -20.91
C GLN A 318 -28.86 -19.95 -21.67
N LYS A 319 -28.05 -20.78 -20.98
CA LYS A 319 -27.41 -21.97 -21.58
C LYS A 319 -28.42 -23.03 -21.99
N ASN A 320 -29.42 -23.29 -21.16
CA ASN A 320 -30.49 -24.25 -21.45
C ASN A 320 -31.33 -23.82 -22.67
N MET A 321 -31.52 -22.50 -22.87
CA MET A 321 -32.18 -21.97 -24.08
C MET A 321 -31.30 -22.08 -25.33
N ALA A 322 -29.97 -21.94 -25.21
CA ALA A 322 -29.04 -22.05 -26.33
C ALA A 322 -28.80 -23.51 -26.77
N HIS A 323 -28.89 -24.46 -25.83
CA HIS A 323 -28.68 -25.89 -26.05
C HIS A 323 -29.77 -26.72 -25.34
N PRO A 324 -30.98 -26.85 -25.92
CA PRO A 324 -32.03 -27.64 -25.31
C PRO A 324 -31.59 -29.10 -25.18
N VAL A 325 -31.61 -29.62 -23.95
CA VAL A 325 -31.40 -31.04 -23.69
C VAL A 325 -32.62 -31.80 -24.25
N PRO A 326 -32.46 -32.81 -25.11
CA PRO A 326 -33.59 -33.61 -25.57
C PRO A 326 -34.22 -34.35 -24.38
N ASP A 327 -35.56 -34.34 -24.32
CA ASP A 327 -36.37 -35.08 -23.33
C ASP A 327 -36.10 -36.60 -23.33
#